data_AF-A0A975F910-F1
#
_entry.id   AF-A0A975F910-F1
#
_cell.length_a   1.000
_cell.length_b   1.000
_cell.length_c   1.000
_cell.angle_alpha   90.00
_cell.angle_beta   90.00
_cell.angle_gamma   90.00
#
_symmetry.space_group_name_H-M   'P 1'
#
loop_
_entity.id
_entity.type
_entity.pdbx_description
1 polymer ?
#
loop_
_entity_poly.entity_id
_entity_poly.type
_entity_poly.pdbx_seq_one_letter_code
_entity_poly.pdbx_strand_id
1 'polypeptide(L)'
;MADSTDVLLKFVEQQWIEAKQAEDQRSIMTNIILVIVAAIIGFIAQKGLNNNVLFLSILLIILGLYGAIVSAKLYERHQFHISRLTSWRKKIDELNPDTKLEALKSEANISHYQRFPVIKKIKLYYLWMALHLMIAFGGVILTVIIIFFS
;
A
#
# COMPACT_ATOMS: atom_id res chain seq x y z
N MET A 1 -29.47 27.91 1.19
CA MET A 1 -28.08 27.86 1.68
C MET A 1 -27.82 26.42 2.05
N ALA A 2 -26.76 25.79 1.54
CA ALA A 2 -26.46 24.40 1.90
C ALA A 2 -26.23 24.32 3.41
N ASP A 3 -26.78 23.30 4.08
CA ASP A 3 -26.54 23.12 5.50
C ASP A 3 -25.04 22.89 5.74
N SER A 4 -24.52 23.36 6.87
CA SER A 4 -23.09 23.21 7.21
C SER A 4 -22.69 21.73 7.24
N THR A 5 -23.62 20.85 7.62
CA THR A 5 -23.47 19.40 7.58
C THR A 5 -23.28 18.88 6.15
N ASP A 6 -24.08 19.36 5.19
CA ASP A 6 -24.00 18.94 3.78
C ASP A 6 -22.63 19.25 3.17
N VAL A 7 -22.07 20.42 3.50
CA VAL A 7 -20.74 20.82 3.05
C VAL A 7 -19.67 19.88 3.63
N LEU A 8 -19.75 19.56 4.92
CA LEU A 8 -18.82 18.64 5.57
C LEU A 8 -18.93 17.20 5.03
N LEU A 9 -20.13 16.73 4.73
CA LEU A 9 -20.35 15.42 4.15
C LEU A 9 -19.70 15.29 2.76
N LYS A 10 -19.83 16.31 1.91
CA LYS A 10 -19.14 16.34 0.60
C LYS A 10 -17.63 16.27 0.75
N PHE A 11 -17.09 17.00 1.71
CA PHE A 11 -15.68 16.94 2.03
C PHE A 11 -15.27 15.52 2.49
N VAL A 12 -16.02 14.91 3.41
CA VAL A 12 -15.77 13.52 3.85
C VAL A 12 -15.77 12.54 2.67
N GLU A 13 -16.74 12.65 1.77
CA GLU A 13 -16.80 11.84 0.55
C GLU A 13 -15.56 12.03 -0.34
N GLN A 14 -15.17 13.28 -0.57
CA GLN A 14 -13.98 13.58 -1.37
C GLN A 14 -12.71 12.96 -0.77
N GLN A 15 -12.49 13.09 0.55
CA GLN A 15 -11.29 12.50 1.17
C GLN A 15 -11.32 10.97 1.17
N TRP A 16 -12.51 10.38 1.25
CA TRP A 16 -12.65 8.93 1.12
C TRP A 16 -12.25 8.47 -0.29
N ILE A 17 -12.69 9.18 -1.33
CA ILE A 17 -12.32 8.89 -2.72
C ILE A 17 -10.80 9.03 -2.91
N GLU A 18 -10.20 10.11 -2.41
CA GLU A 18 -8.74 10.34 -2.50
C GLU A 18 -7.95 9.27 -1.73
N ALA A 19 -8.41 8.87 -0.53
CA ALA A 19 -7.79 7.79 0.25
C ALA A 19 -7.87 6.44 -0.47
N LYS A 20 -9.03 6.12 -1.06
CA LYS A 20 -9.23 4.90 -1.85
C LYS A 20 -8.35 4.90 -3.09
N GLN A 21 -8.27 6.02 -3.80
CA GLN A 21 -7.44 6.14 -5.00
C GLN A 21 -5.97 5.84 -4.72
N ALA A 22 -5.44 6.30 -3.58
CA ALA A 22 -4.06 5.98 -3.18
C ALA A 22 -3.84 4.47 -2.97
N GLU A 23 -4.83 3.76 -2.42
CA GLU A 23 -4.80 2.30 -2.27
C GLU A 23 -4.91 1.57 -3.62
N ASP A 24 -5.83 2.02 -4.48
CA ASP A 24 -6.02 1.47 -5.82
C ASP A 24 -4.75 1.63 -6.67
N GLN A 25 -4.10 2.80 -6.62
CA GLN A 25 -2.82 3.05 -7.26
C GLN A 25 -1.71 2.14 -6.74
N ARG A 26 -1.71 1.82 -5.45
CA ARG A 26 -0.73 0.90 -4.85
C ARG A 26 -0.90 -0.53 -5.38
N SER A 27 -2.14 -0.98 -5.51
CA SER A 27 -2.48 -2.27 -6.10
C SER A 27 -2.07 -2.34 -7.58
N ILE A 28 -2.43 -1.32 -8.37
CA ILE A 28 -2.07 -1.22 -9.80
C ILE A 28 -0.56 -1.25 -9.99
N MET A 29 0.18 -0.40 -9.26
CA MET A 29 1.64 -0.34 -9.36
C MET A 29 2.29 -1.68 -9.00
N THR A 30 1.82 -2.32 -7.94
CA THR A 30 2.34 -3.62 -7.51
C THR A 30 2.10 -4.69 -8.58
N ASN A 31 0.90 -4.73 -9.17
CA ASN A 31 0.59 -5.69 -10.23
C ASN A 31 1.47 -5.49 -11.46
N ILE A 32 1.71 -4.24 -11.88
CA ILE A 32 2.61 -3.92 -13.00
C ILE A 32 4.02 -4.41 -12.70
N ILE A 33 4.55 -4.10 -11.50
CA ILE A 33 5.89 -4.54 -11.08
C ILE A 33 5.97 -6.08 -11.08
N LEU A 34 4.97 -6.78 -10.54
CA LEU A 34 4.96 -8.24 -10.48
C LEU A 34 4.99 -8.87 -11.88
N VAL A 35 4.23 -8.34 -12.84
CA VAL A 35 4.23 -8.83 -14.22
C VAL A 35 5.62 -8.67 -14.85
N ILE A 36 6.24 -7.51 -14.68
CA ILE A 36 7.59 -7.24 -15.21
C ILE A 36 8.62 -8.18 -14.56
N VAL A 37 8.54 -8.34 -13.24
CA VAL A 37 9.44 -9.23 -12.47
C VAL A 37 9.30 -10.68 -12.93
N ALA A 38 8.07 -11.17 -13.12
CA ALA A 38 7.84 -12.53 -13.63
C ALA A 38 8.45 -12.72 -15.04
N ALA A 39 8.29 -11.73 -15.92
CA ALA A 39 8.87 -11.76 -17.26
C ALA A 39 10.41 -11.80 -17.21
N ILE A 40 11.02 -10.97 -16.35
CA ILE A 40 12.49 -10.95 -16.17
C ILE A 40 12.98 -12.30 -15.63
N ILE A 41 12.35 -12.83 -14.59
CA ILE A 41 12.73 -14.12 -14.00
C ILE A 41 12.59 -15.24 -15.05
N GLY A 42 11.50 -15.27 -15.81
CA GLY A 42 11.30 -16.23 -16.89
C GLY A 42 12.38 -16.15 -17.97
N PHE A 43 12.79 -14.93 -18.35
CA PHE A 43 13.85 -14.73 -19.33
C PHE A 43 15.22 -15.19 -18.81
N ILE A 44 15.55 -14.87 -17.55
CA ILE A 44 16.79 -15.34 -16.89
C ILE A 44 16.81 -16.88 -16.86
N ALA A 45 15.69 -17.51 -16.49
CA ALA A 45 15.58 -18.96 -16.44
C ALA A 45 15.81 -19.63 -17.82
N GLN A 46 15.40 -18.99 -18.92
CA GLN A 46 15.62 -19.49 -20.28
C GLN A 46 17.05 -19.28 -20.79
N LYS A 47 17.67 -18.14 -20.49
CA LYS A 47 19.03 -17.79 -20.97
C LYS A 47 20.13 -18.40 -20.10
N GLY A 48 19.80 -18.87 -18.91
CA GLY A 48 20.77 -19.31 -17.92
C GLY A 48 21.46 -18.15 -17.21
N LEU A 49 22.23 -18.49 -16.17
CA LEU A 49 22.98 -17.53 -15.37
C LEU A 49 24.33 -17.27 -16.04
N ASN A 50 24.40 -16.20 -16.83
CA ASN A 50 25.61 -15.72 -17.47
C ASN A 50 25.73 -14.19 -17.33
N ASN A 51 26.90 -13.64 -17.66
CA ASN A 51 27.15 -12.20 -17.50
C ASN A 51 26.22 -11.29 -18.34
N ASN A 52 25.60 -11.81 -19.40
CA ASN A 52 24.68 -11.01 -20.24
C ASN A 52 23.34 -10.72 -19.53
N VAL A 53 22.93 -11.54 -18.56
CA VAL A 53 21.70 -11.32 -17.77
C VAL A 53 21.93 -10.54 -16.47
N LEU A 54 23.18 -10.14 -16.19
CA LEU A 54 23.52 -9.36 -14.99
C LEU A 54 22.69 -8.07 -14.89
N PHE A 55 22.56 -7.33 -16.00
CA PHE A 55 21.75 -6.12 -16.05
C PHE A 55 20.29 -6.36 -15.65
N LEU A 56 19.70 -7.50 -16.02
CA LEU A 56 18.34 -7.86 -15.65
C LEU A 56 18.20 -8.15 -14.15
N SER A 57 19.20 -8.77 -13.52
CA SER A 57 19.22 -8.95 -12.06
C SER A 57 19.28 -7.61 -11.32
N ILE A 58 20.07 -6.65 -11.82
CA ILE A 58 20.14 -5.28 -11.27
C ILE A 58 18.80 -4.57 -11.44
N LEU A 59 18.13 -4.76 -12.59
CA LEU A 59 16.81 -4.20 -12.82
C LEU A 59 15.77 -4.72 -11.82
N LEU A 60 15.83 -6.00 -11.40
CA LEU A 60 14.98 -6.53 -10.32
C LEU A 60 15.22 -5.81 -8.98
N ILE A 61 16.49 -5.52 -8.65
CA ILE A 61 16.84 -4.75 -7.44
C ILE A 61 16.17 -3.37 -7.49
N ILE A 62 16.35 -2.67 -8.61
CA ILE A 62 15.79 -1.32 -8.80
C ILE A 62 14.26 -1.35 -8.71
N LEU A 63 13.60 -2.29 -9.39
CA LEU A 63 12.14 -2.42 -9.39
C LEU A 63 11.59 -2.74 -7.99
N GLY A 64 12.24 -3.65 -7.26
CA GLY A 64 11.84 -3.98 -5.89
C GLY A 64 12.02 -2.79 -4.94
N LEU A 65 13.14 -2.07 -5.00
CA LEU A 65 13.33 -0.87 -4.16
C LEU A 65 12.33 0.24 -4.53
N TYR A 66 12.11 0.47 -5.82
CA TYR A 66 11.14 1.43 -6.31
C TYR A 66 9.72 1.10 -5.83
N GLY A 67 9.29 -0.16 -5.97
CA GLY A 67 7.98 -0.63 -5.50
C GLY A 67 7.79 -0.43 -3.99
N ALA A 68 8.83 -0.69 -3.19
CA ALA A 68 8.81 -0.48 -1.75
C ALA A 68 8.62 1.01 -1.40
N ILE A 69 9.37 1.90 -2.05
CA ILE A 69 9.30 3.36 -1.84
C ILE A 69 7.92 3.90 -2.26
N VAL A 70 7.44 3.55 -3.45
CA VAL A 70 6.14 4.02 -3.94
C VAL A 70 5.00 3.51 -3.06
N SER A 71 5.05 2.24 -2.64
CA SER A 71 4.08 1.67 -1.72
C SER A 71 4.04 2.41 -0.38
N ALA A 72 5.21 2.73 0.18
CA ALA A 72 5.31 3.53 1.42
C ALA A 72 4.76 4.95 1.22
N LYS A 73 5.05 5.58 0.07
CA LYS A 73 4.56 6.94 -0.23
C LYS A 73 3.04 6.98 -0.41
N LEU A 74 2.46 6.01 -1.11
CA LEU A 74 1.02 5.89 -1.27
C LEU A 74 0.32 5.59 0.05
N TYR A 75 0.94 4.78 0.92
CA TYR A 75 0.42 4.56 2.27
C TYR A 75 0.42 5.84 3.12
N GLU A 76 1.50 6.64 3.07
CA GLU A 76 1.54 7.94 3.73
C GLU A 76 0.40 8.85 3.24
N ARG A 77 0.20 8.92 1.91
CA ARG A 77 -0.89 9.70 1.32
C ARG A 77 -2.27 9.21 1.73
N HIS A 78 -2.49 7.90 1.77
CA HIS A 78 -3.72 7.30 2.28
C HIS A 78 -3.97 7.72 3.73
N GLN A 79 -2.97 7.62 4.61
CA GLN A 79 -3.09 8.01 6.02
C GLN A 79 -3.37 9.51 6.19
N PHE A 80 -2.78 10.36 5.34
CA PHE A 80 -3.07 11.79 5.32
C PHE A 80 -4.56 12.07 5.09
N HIS A 81 -5.17 11.43 4.09
CA HIS A 81 -6.60 11.60 3.79
C HIS A 81 -7.50 10.99 4.88
N ILE A 82 -7.15 9.83 5.44
CA ILE A 82 -7.88 9.21 6.56
C ILE A 82 -7.85 10.08 7.83
N SER A 83 -6.72 10.73 8.11
CA SER A 83 -6.57 11.65 9.25
C SER A 83 -7.51 12.85 9.10
N ARG A 84 -7.55 13.48 7.92
CA ARG A 84 -8.47 14.61 7.63
C ARG A 84 -9.93 14.19 7.73
N LEU A 85 -10.28 13.04 7.16
CA LEU A 85 -11.62 12.47 7.22
C LEU A 85 -12.07 12.21 8.66
N THR A 86 -11.17 11.78 9.54
CA THR A 86 -11.46 11.61 10.97
C THR A 86 -11.80 12.93 11.64
N SER A 87 -11.04 13.99 11.36
CA SER A 87 -11.33 15.34 11.89
C SER A 87 -12.69 15.87 11.44
N TRP A 88 -13.07 15.62 10.19
CA TRP A 88 -14.35 16.07 9.65
C TRP A 88 -15.53 15.28 10.20
N ARG A 89 -15.40 13.96 10.37
CA ARG A 89 -16.42 13.14 11.03
C ARG A 89 -16.67 13.57 12.48
N LYS A 90 -15.61 13.87 13.21
CA LYS A 90 -15.74 14.43 14.57
C LYS A 90 -16.56 15.73 14.56
N LYS A 91 -16.33 16.61 13.58
CA LYS A 91 -17.08 17.86 13.47
C LYS A 91 -18.55 17.64 13.12
N ILE A 92 -18.85 16.65 12.29
CA ILE A 92 -20.24 16.26 11.95
C ILE A 92 -20.97 15.72 13.19
N ASP A 93 -20.30 14.88 14.00
CA ASP A 93 -20.84 14.33 15.25
C ASP A 93 -21.12 15.45 16.28
N GLU A 94 -20.24 16.46 16.38
CA GLU A 94 -20.46 17.66 17.20
C GLU A 94 -21.69 18.47 16.76
N LEU A 95 -21.97 18.54 15.45
CA LEU A 95 -23.12 19.26 14.90
C LEU A 95 -24.42 18.44 15.00
N ASN A 96 -24.32 17.11 15.08
CA ASN A 96 -25.44 16.19 15.07
C ASN A 96 -25.28 15.13 16.19
N PRO A 97 -25.30 15.53 17.47
CA PRO A 97 -24.95 14.65 18.60
C PRO A 97 -25.89 13.45 18.76
N ASP A 98 -27.14 13.56 18.29
CA ASP A 98 -28.12 12.48 18.34
C ASP A 98 -27.72 11.26 17.48
N THR A 99 -26.85 11.47 16.48
CA THR A 99 -26.39 10.39 15.60
C THR A 99 -25.39 9.45 16.27
N LYS A 100 -24.67 9.91 17.31
CA LYS A 100 -23.68 9.14 18.07
C LYS A 100 -22.69 8.39 17.17
N LEU A 101 -22.26 9.03 16.09
CA LEU A 101 -21.51 8.40 15.00
C LEU A 101 -20.16 7.84 15.49
N GLU A 102 -19.44 8.59 16.31
CA GLU A 102 -18.15 8.13 16.83
C GLU A 102 -18.31 7.00 17.86
N ALA A 103 -19.42 6.96 18.59
CA ALA A 103 -19.72 5.85 19.51
C ALA A 103 -19.99 4.54 18.74
N LEU A 104 -20.83 4.60 17.71
CA LEU A 104 -21.12 3.46 16.83
C LEU A 104 -19.84 2.93 16.15
N LYS A 105 -18.99 3.84 15.67
CA LYS A 105 -17.70 3.50 15.07
C LYS A 105 -16.74 2.86 16.07
N SER A 106 -16.69 3.38 17.31
CA SER A 106 -15.87 2.82 18.38
C SER A 106 -16.30 1.39 18.73
N GLU A 107 -17.60 1.15 18.87
CA GLU A 107 -18.17 -0.18 19.12
C GLU A 107 -17.83 -1.17 18.00
N ALA A 108 -17.99 -0.76 16.74
CA ALA A 108 -17.61 -1.56 15.58
C ALA A 108 -16.10 -1.90 15.58
N ASN A 109 -15.24 -0.94 15.92
CA ASN A 109 -13.80 -1.17 16.03
C ASN A 109 -13.45 -2.15 17.14
N ILE A 110 -14.09 -2.05 18.31
CA ILE A 110 -13.88 -2.98 19.44
C ILE A 110 -14.26 -4.40 19.01
N SER A 111 -15.45 -4.57 18.43
CA SER A 111 -15.92 -5.87 17.93
C SER A 111 -14.96 -6.47 16.90
N HIS A 112 -14.47 -5.64 15.97
CA HIS A 112 -13.47 -6.06 14.99
C HIS A 112 -12.15 -6.48 15.64
N TYR A 113 -11.64 -5.72 16.61
CA TYR A 113 -10.37 -6.02 17.29
C TYR A 113 -10.44 -7.23 18.21
N GLN A 114 -11.61 -7.54 18.76
CA GLN A 114 -11.87 -8.78 19.49
C GLN A 114 -11.88 -9.98 18.54
N ARG A 115 -12.44 -9.83 17.34
CA ARG A 115 -12.49 -10.89 16.33
C ARG A 115 -11.12 -11.18 15.69
N PHE A 116 -10.26 -10.17 15.53
CA PHE A 116 -8.97 -10.31 14.84
C PHE A 116 -7.76 -9.84 15.68
N PRO A 117 -7.48 -10.44 16.86
CA PRO A 117 -6.50 -9.93 17.81
C PRO A 117 -5.04 -10.08 17.37
N VAL A 118 -4.75 -11.07 16.51
CA VAL A 118 -3.41 -11.34 15.97
C VAL A 118 -3.15 -10.50 14.71
N ILE A 119 -4.03 -10.60 13.72
CA ILE A 119 -3.85 -9.97 12.40
C ILE A 119 -3.81 -8.44 12.52
N LYS A 120 -4.54 -7.83 13.47
CA LYS A 120 -4.50 -6.37 13.69
C LYS A 120 -3.10 -5.82 13.98
N LYS A 121 -2.19 -6.64 14.51
CA LYS A 121 -0.82 -6.23 14.82
C LYS A 121 0.01 -6.04 13.56
N ILE A 122 -0.35 -6.74 12.48
CA ILE A 122 0.32 -6.66 11.20
C ILE A 122 -0.30 -5.51 10.41
N LYS A 123 0.43 -4.40 10.32
CA LYS A 123 -0.01 -3.27 9.49
C LYS A 123 0.12 -3.67 8.02
N LEU A 124 -0.95 -3.48 7.26
CA LEU A 124 -1.03 -3.88 5.87
C LEU A 124 0.14 -3.36 5.02
N TYR A 125 0.59 -2.13 5.25
CA TYR A 125 1.72 -1.55 4.50
C TYR A 125 3.03 -2.34 4.65
N TYR A 126 3.27 -3.04 5.77
CA TYR A 126 4.45 -3.87 5.92
C TYR A 126 4.42 -5.07 4.97
N LEU A 127 3.24 -5.62 4.69
CA LEU A 127 3.10 -6.73 3.74
C LEU A 127 3.45 -6.27 2.32
N TRP A 128 2.98 -5.10 1.91
CA TRP A 128 3.31 -4.52 0.61
C TRP A 128 4.79 -4.20 0.47
N MET A 129 5.39 -3.62 1.51
CA MET A 129 6.82 -3.30 1.51
C MET A 129 7.67 -4.58 1.49
N ALA A 130 7.31 -5.58 2.30
CA ALA A 130 8.00 -6.87 2.33
C ALA A 130 7.98 -7.57 0.97
N LEU A 131 6.86 -7.55 0.26
CA LEU A 131 6.76 -8.11 -1.10
C LEU A 131 7.81 -7.51 -2.04
N HIS A 132 7.90 -6.18 -2.08
CA HIS A 132 8.84 -5.46 -2.94
C HIS A 132 10.30 -5.64 -2.49
N LEU A 133 10.55 -5.71 -1.18
CA LEU A 133 11.88 -6.03 -0.66
C LEU A 133 12.32 -7.45 -0.98
N MET A 134 11.41 -8.43 -1.01
CA MET A 134 11.73 -9.79 -1.45
C MET A 134 12.16 -9.83 -2.93
N ILE A 135 11.53 -9.03 -3.79
CA ILE A 135 11.92 -8.89 -5.19
C ILE A 135 13.34 -8.31 -5.28
N ALA A 136 13.61 -7.23 -4.55
CA ALA A 136 14.93 -6.60 -4.55
C ALA A 136 16.00 -7.56 -4.03
N PHE A 137 15.71 -8.29 -2.95
CA PHE A 137 16.60 -9.29 -2.38
C PHE A 137 16.87 -10.46 -3.33
N GLY A 138 15.84 -10.93 -4.05
CA GLY A 138 16.01 -11.93 -5.12
C GLY A 138 16.94 -11.43 -6.23
N GLY A 139 16.82 -10.16 -6.62
CA GLY A 139 17.74 -9.51 -7.54
C GLY A 139 19.19 -9.53 -7.05
N VAL A 140 19.43 -9.19 -5.77
CA VAL A 140 20.76 -9.24 -5.15
C VAL A 140 21.34 -10.65 -5.18
N ILE A 141 20.56 -11.67 -4.81
CA ILE A 141 21.00 -13.07 -4.85
C ILE A 141 21.41 -13.45 -6.27
N LEU A 142 20.59 -13.12 -7.28
CA LEU A 142 20.91 -13.43 -8.68
C LEU A 142 22.17 -12.71 -9.15
N THR A 143 22.33 -11.43 -8.81
CA THR A 143 23.54 -10.65 -9.12
C THR A 143 24.78 -11.32 -8.53
N VAL A 144 24.75 -11.72 -7.26
CA VAL A 144 25.86 -12.40 -6.59
C VAL A 144 26.16 -13.73 -7.28
N ILE A 145 25.14 -14.55 -7.57
CA ILE A 145 25.36 -15.84 -8.22
C ILE A 145 25.98 -15.66 -9.61
N ILE A 146 25.51 -14.69 -10.39
CA ILE A 146 26.06 -14.42 -11.73
C ILE A 146 27.54 -14.00 -11.61
N ILE A 147 27.88 -13.07 -10.72
CA ILE A 147 29.26 -12.59 -10.60
C ILE A 147 30.25 -13.69 -10.16
N PHE A 148 29.84 -14.62 -9.29
CA PHE A 148 30.74 -15.63 -8.73
C PHE A 148 30.71 -16.98 -9.45
N PHE A 149 29.67 -17.28 -10.24
CA PHE A 149 29.46 -18.59 -10.87
C PHE A 149 29.25 -18.54 -12.40
N SER A 150 29.34 -17.36 -13.04
CA SER A 150 29.26 -17.20 -14.51
C SER A 150 30.62 -17.09 -15.20
#